data_AF-A0A7X7P1G2-F1
#
_entry.id   AF-A0A7X7P1G2-F1
#
_cell.length_a   1.000
_cell.length_b   1.000
_cell.length_c   1.000
_cell.angle_alpha   90.00
_cell.angle_beta   90.00
_cell.angle_gamma   90.00
#
_symmetry.space_group_name_H-M   'P 1'
#
loop_
_entity.id
_entity.type
_entity.pdbx_description
1 polymer ?
#
loop_
_entity_poly.entity_id
_entity_poly.type
_entity_poly.pdbx_seq_one_letter_code
_entity_poly.pdbx_strand_id
1 'polypeptide(L)'
;SLDRLRDRLREADRGILLALNARARLPRHPAPTWIPPDPRLPSPPIAELLLAMAPAGETDPAAALAPNHELASALADRQRLAAEIADEKMRLQPNAFHTVFDAGDRDRLLALLTDLPAELRLLETIRATAAELAPHLPPGIAPLLWREYIIPWTRQTEAAQLLEP
;
A
#
# COMPACT_ATOMS: atom_id res chain seq x y z
N SER A 1 -1.64 19.75 3.51
CA SER A 1 -0.34 19.70 4.20
C SER A 1 0.08 18.26 4.29
N LEU A 2 1.35 18.01 3.99
CA LEU A 2 1.92 16.67 3.93
C LEU A 2 1.72 15.87 5.23
N ASP A 3 1.78 16.53 6.39
CA ASP A 3 1.60 15.84 7.68
C ASP A 3 0.19 15.27 7.86
N ARG A 4 -0.86 16.02 7.46
CA ARG A 4 -2.25 15.51 7.51
C ARG A 4 -2.45 14.32 6.59
N LEU A 5 -1.82 14.33 5.42
CA LEU A 5 -1.86 13.20 4.50
C LEU A 5 -1.14 11.97 5.08
N ARG A 6 0.00 12.18 5.73
CA ARG A 6 0.74 11.12 6.43
C ARG A 6 -0.05 10.53 7.59
N ASP A 7 -0.79 11.34 8.35
CA ASP A 7 -1.66 10.84 9.41
C ASP A 7 -2.81 9.97 8.85
N ARG A 8 -3.46 10.42 7.76
CA ARG A 8 -4.46 9.63 7.04
C ARG A 8 -3.87 8.34 6.47
N LEU A 9 -2.63 8.37 6.00
CA LEU A 9 -1.93 7.19 5.48
C LEU A 9 -1.71 6.14 6.59
N ARG A 10 -1.39 6.57 7.81
CA ARG A 10 -1.30 5.67 8.97
C ARG A 10 -2.64 5.03 9.31
N GLU A 11 -3.74 5.77 9.18
CA GLU A 11 -5.07 5.18 9.37
C GLU A 11 -5.40 4.16 8.26
N ALA A 12 -5.03 4.46 7.01
CA ALA A 12 -5.15 3.49 5.93
C ALA A 12 -4.30 2.23 6.18
N ASP A 13 -3.11 2.37 6.75
CA ASP A 13 -2.28 1.23 7.18
C ASP A 13 -2.98 0.35 8.23
N ARG A 14 -3.67 0.96 9.20
CA ARG A 14 -4.48 0.24 10.19
C ARG A 14 -5.63 -0.51 9.52
N GLY A 15 -6.31 0.13 8.55
CA GLY A 15 -7.35 -0.50 7.75
C GLY A 15 -6.84 -1.71 6.97
N ILE A 16 -5.65 -1.62 6.35
CA ILE A 16 -5.02 -2.76 5.66
C ILE A 16 -4.69 -3.88 6.66
N LEU A 17 -4.13 -3.58 7.83
CA LEU A 17 -3.84 -4.60 8.85
C LEU A 17 -5.09 -5.37 9.26
N LEU A 18 -6.20 -4.67 9.51
CA LEU A 18 -7.49 -5.28 9.86
C LEU A 18 -8.01 -6.18 8.74
N ALA A 19 -7.96 -5.72 7.48
CA ALA A 19 -8.41 -6.48 6.33
C ALA A 19 -7.52 -7.71 6.05
N LEU A 20 -6.20 -7.57 6.17
CA LEU A 20 -5.26 -8.69 6.06
C LEU A 20 -5.50 -9.72 7.16
N ASN A 21 -5.75 -9.28 8.40
CA ASN A 21 -6.10 -10.16 9.51
C ASN A 21 -7.37 -10.97 9.24
N ALA A 22 -8.41 -10.32 8.70
CA ALA A 22 -9.63 -11.01 8.30
C ALA A 22 -9.35 -12.05 7.20
N ARG A 23 -8.52 -11.71 6.21
CA ARG A 23 -8.17 -12.62 5.11
C ARG A 23 -7.25 -13.76 5.48
N ALA A 24 -6.34 -13.59 6.45
CA ALA A 24 -5.43 -14.62 6.90
C ALA A 24 -6.13 -15.84 7.51
N ARG A 25 -7.39 -15.67 7.97
CA ARG A 25 -8.21 -16.74 8.53
C ARG A 25 -8.86 -17.64 7.48
N LEU A 26 -8.81 -17.24 6.21
CA LEU A 26 -9.49 -17.90 5.11
C LEU A 26 -8.46 -18.42 4.10
N PRO A 27 -8.70 -19.60 3.49
CA PRO A 27 -7.95 -20.02 2.32
C PRO A 27 -7.83 -18.91 1.26
N ARG A 28 -6.72 -18.93 0.53
CA ARG A 28 -6.35 -17.87 -0.43
C ARG A 28 -7.38 -17.67 -1.54
N HIS A 29 -8.11 -18.71 -1.96
CA HIS A 29 -9.13 -18.60 -3.01
C HIS A 29 -10.56 -18.56 -2.45
N PRO A 30 -11.45 -17.72 -2.99
CA PRO A 30 -11.22 -16.79 -4.10
C PRO A 30 -10.44 -15.53 -3.70
N ALA A 31 -9.56 -15.05 -4.58
CA ALA A 31 -8.83 -13.81 -4.38
C ALA A 31 -9.76 -12.59 -4.53
N PRO A 32 -9.48 -11.46 -3.85
CA PRO A 32 -10.20 -10.21 -4.07
C PRO A 32 -10.12 -9.78 -5.53
N THR A 33 -11.26 -9.40 -6.09
CA THR A 33 -11.31 -8.71 -7.38
C THR A 33 -10.91 -7.25 -7.18
N TRP A 34 -9.90 -6.80 -7.91
CA TRP A 34 -9.52 -5.40 -7.94
C TRP A 34 -10.25 -4.66 -9.05
N ILE A 35 -10.99 -3.62 -8.69
CA ILE A 35 -11.56 -2.67 -9.64
C ILE A 35 -10.79 -1.36 -9.43
N PRO A 36 -9.89 -0.97 -10.36
CA PRO A 36 -9.04 0.20 -10.17
C PRO A 36 -9.90 1.46 -10.07
N PRO A 37 -9.75 2.28 -9.01
CA PRO A 37 -10.39 3.59 -8.95
C PRO A 37 -9.87 4.52 -10.06
N ASP A 38 -8.58 4.40 -10.37
CA ASP A 38 -7.92 5.06 -11.49
C ASP A 38 -7.12 4.00 -12.28
N PRO A 39 -7.46 3.74 -13.56
CA PRO A 39 -6.84 2.69 -14.35
C PRO A 39 -5.38 2.97 -14.73
N ARG A 40 -4.88 4.20 -14.56
CA ARG A 40 -3.48 4.55 -14.82
C ARG A 40 -2.55 4.10 -13.70
N LEU A 41 -3.09 4.03 -12.47
CA LEU A 41 -2.31 3.68 -11.30
C LEU A 41 -2.09 2.16 -11.24
N PRO A 42 -0.90 1.72 -10.77
CA PRO A 42 -0.56 0.29 -10.75
C PRO A 42 -1.47 -0.48 -9.80
N SER A 43 -1.92 -1.67 -10.22
CA SER A 43 -2.72 -2.54 -9.34
C SER A 43 -1.93 -2.96 -8.09
N PRO A 44 -2.59 -3.09 -6.92
CA PRO A 44 -1.94 -3.56 -5.70
C PRO A 44 -1.50 -5.03 -5.83
N PRO A 45 -0.48 -5.44 -5.06
CA PRO A 45 0.08 -6.80 -5.06
C PRO A 45 -0.79 -7.80 -4.28
N ILE A 46 -2.09 -7.89 -4.57
CA ILE A 46 -3.05 -8.70 -3.81
C ILE A 46 -2.67 -10.19 -3.81
N ALA A 47 -2.24 -10.72 -4.95
CA ALA A 47 -1.88 -12.13 -5.08
C ALA A 47 -0.69 -12.48 -4.20
N GLU A 48 0.34 -11.64 -4.21
CA GLU A 48 1.55 -11.79 -3.41
C GLU A 48 1.25 -11.69 -1.92
N LEU A 49 0.42 -10.72 -1.51
CA LEU A 49 -0.03 -10.59 -0.13
C LEU A 49 -0.75 -11.86 0.34
N LEU A 50 -1.69 -12.38 -0.44
CA LEU A 50 -2.39 -13.62 -0.08
C LEU A 50 -1.46 -14.83 -0.04
N LEU A 51 -0.54 -14.97 -1.00
CA LEU A 51 0.43 -16.06 -1.01
C LEU A 51 1.33 -16.05 0.23
N ALA A 52 1.67 -14.88 0.74
CA ALA A 52 2.56 -14.72 1.89
C ALA A 52 1.88 -14.99 3.25
N MET A 53 0.56 -14.81 3.37
CA MET A 53 -0.13 -14.88 4.67
C MET A 53 -1.33 -15.83 4.75
N ALA A 54 -2.03 -16.10 3.65
CA ALA A 54 -3.26 -16.88 3.68
C ALA A 54 -2.99 -18.40 3.46
N PRO A 55 -3.72 -19.29 4.15
CA PRO A 55 -3.64 -20.73 3.92
C PRO A 55 -3.88 -21.11 2.46
N ALA A 56 -3.23 -22.17 1.99
CA ALA A 56 -3.54 -22.74 0.69
C ALA A 56 -4.94 -23.39 0.69
N GLY A 57 -5.63 -23.29 -0.45
CA GLY A 57 -6.93 -23.93 -0.67
C GLY A 57 -8.01 -22.96 -1.12
N GLU A 58 -9.24 -23.46 -1.07
CA GLU A 58 -10.46 -22.76 -1.46
C GLU A 58 -11.41 -22.66 -0.28
N THR A 59 -12.12 -21.54 -0.18
CA THR A 59 -13.21 -21.33 0.76
C THR A 59 -14.48 -20.98 0.01
N ASP A 60 -15.63 -21.07 0.69
CA ASP A 60 -16.89 -20.56 0.19
C ASP A 60 -16.74 -19.08 -0.26
N PRO A 61 -17.05 -18.73 -1.52
CA PRO A 61 -17.03 -17.35 -1.98
C PRO A 61 -17.84 -16.38 -1.13
N ALA A 62 -18.96 -16.83 -0.54
CA ALA A 62 -19.76 -15.98 0.34
C ALA A 62 -19.01 -15.59 1.63
N ALA A 63 -18.23 -16.52 2.18
CA ALA A 63 -17.40 -16.26 3.37
C ALA A 63 -16.23 -15.32 3.07
N ALA A 64 -15.68 -15.36 1.85
CA ALA A 64 -14.59 -14.49 1.43
C ALA A 64 -15.05 -13.09 0.97
N LEU A 65 -16.34 -12.89 0.70
CA LEU A 65 -16.86 -11.67 0.06
C LEU A 65 -16.51 -10.40 0.85
N ALA A 66 -16.91 -10.33 2.12
CA ALA A 66 -16.65 -9.15 2.94
C ALA A 66 -15.15 -8.91 3.19
N PRO A 67 -14.34 -9.92 3.61
CA PRO A 67 -12.90 -9.74 3.75
C PRO A 67 -12.18 -9.35 2.44
N ASN A 68 -12.63 -9.86 1.30
CA ASN A 68 -12.09 -9.46 -0.01
C ASN A 68 -12.39 -8.00 -0.31
N HIS A 69 -13.63 -7.57 -0.10
CA HIS A 69 -14.06 -6.20 -0.31
C HIS A 69 -13.32 -5.23 0.63
N GLU A 70 -13.19 -5.57 1.91
CA GLU A 70 -12.46 -4.76 2.90
C GLU A 70 -10.99 -4.59 2.51
N LEU A 71 -10.32 -5.65 2.05
CA LEU A 71 -8.93 -5.56 1.60
C LEU A 71 -8.79 -4.69 0.35
N ALA A 72 -9.66 -4.88 -0.64
CA ALA A 72 -9.66 -4.04 -1.84
C ALA A 72 -9.93 -2.57 -1.50
N SER A 73 -10.92 -2.29 -0.64
CA SER A 73 -11.24 -0.94 -0.20
C SER A 73 -10.06 -0.28 0.53
N ALA A 74 -9.42 -0.97 1.47
CA ALA A 74 -8.30 -0.44 2.23
C ALA A 74 -7.08 -0.13 1.34
N LEU A 75 -6.82 -1.00 0.35
CA LEU A 75 -5.78 -0.76 -0.65
C LEU A 75 -6.13 0.43 -1.55
N ALA A 76 -7.37 0.57 -2.02
CA ALA A 76 -7.81 1.72 -2.80
C ALA A 76 -7.63 3.05 -2.06
N ASP A 77 -7.99 3.09 -0.78
CA ASP A 77 -7.77 4.27 0.05
C ASP A 77 -6.29 4.63 0.20
N ARG A 78 -5.43 3.63 0.40
CA ARG A 78 -3.99 3.84 0.45
C ARG A 78 -3.44 4.36 -0.88
N GLN A 79 -3.88 3.80 -2.01
CA GLN A 79 -3.44 4.21 -3.34
C GLN A 79 -3.81 5.68 -3.61
N ARG A 80 -5.05 6.06 -3.30
CA ARG A 80 -5.52 7.45 -3.42
C ARG A 80 -4.67 8.40 -2.57
N LEU A 81 -4.39 8.03 -1.31
CA LEU A 81 -3.55 8.85 -0.43
C LEU A 81 -2.11 8.95 -0.92
N ALA A 82 -1.55 7.90 -1.52
CA ALA A 82 -0.23 7.93 -2.13
C ALA A 82 -0.18 8.94 -3.30
N ALA A 83 -1.20 8.93 -4.17
CA ALA A 83 -1.32 9.91 -5.25
C ALA A 83 -1.39 11.36 -4.70
N GLU A 84 -2.26 11.62 -3.71
CA GLU A 84 -2.37 12.94 -3.05
C GLU A 84 -1.03 13.37 -2.40
N ILE A 85 -0.28 12.43 -1.83
CA ILE A 85 1.04 12.69 -1.25
C ILE A 85 2.06 13.04 -2.34
N ALA A 86 2.03 12.38 -3.48
CA ALA A 86 2.91 12.68 -4.61
C ALA A 86 2.69 14.12 -5.12
N ASP A 87 1.44 14.51 -5.31
CA ASP A 87 1.07 15.87 -5.71
C ASP A 87 1.56 16.91 -4.69
N GLU A 88 1.37 16.64 -3.40
CA GLU A 88 1.82 17.54 -2.32
C GLU A 88 3.36 17.60 -2.25
N LYS A 89 4.08 16.49 -2.46
CA LYS A 89 5.55 16.48 -2.55
C LYS A 89 6.02 17.36 -3.71
N MET A 90 5.41 17.22 -4.89
CA MET A 90 5.72 18.05 -6.06
C MET A 90 5.44 19.53 -5.78
N ARG A 91 4.29 19.85 -5.18
CA ARG A 91 3.92 21.23 -4.82
C ARG A 91 4.92 21.88 -3.85
N LEU A 92 5.50 21.11 -2.93
CA LEU A 92 6.48 21.61 -1.96
C LEU A 92 7.88 21.79 -2.54
N GLN A 93 8.23 21.05 -3.61
CA GLN A 93 9.57 21.08 -4.21
C GLN A 93 9.53 21.11 -5.75
N PRO A 94 8.80 22.05 -6.38
CA PRO A 94 8.47 21.99 -7.81
C PRO A 94 9.73 21.95 -8.70
N ASN A 95 10.76 22.73 -8.36
CA ASN A 95 12.00 22.77 -9.14
C ASN A 95 12.76 21.44 -9.14
N ALA A 96 12.71 20.69 -8.03
CA ALA A 96 13.38 19.39 -7.95
C ALA A 96 12.70 18.37 -8.88
N PHE A 97 11.36 18.35 -8.91
CA PHE A 97 10.60 17.47 -9.80
C PHE A 97 10.73 17.88 -11.28
N HIS A 98 10.65 19.16 -11.62
CA HIS A 98 10.85 19.62 -13.00
C HIS A 98 12.23 19.22 -13.55
N THR A 99 13.29 19.38 -12.74
CA THR A 99 14.65 18.95 -13.14
C THR A 99 14.71 17.45 -13.48
N VAL A 100 13.96 16.62 -12.75
CA VAL A 100 13.90 15.17 -12.98
C VAL A 100 13.08 14.84 -14.23
N PHE A 101 11.95 15.53 -14.44
CA PHE A 101 11.12 15.34 -15.63
C PHE A 101 11.83 15.77 -16.91
N ASP A 102 12.51 16.91 -16.91
CA ASP A 102 13.29 17.41 -18.05
C ASP A 102 14.40 16.43 -18.46
N ALA A 103 14.97 15.73 -17.48
CA ALA A 103 16.00 14.71 -17.70
C ALA A 103 15.44 13.34 -18.10
N GLY A 104 14.13 13.09 -17.93
CA GLY A 104 13.53 11.76 -18.13
C GLY A 104 14.07 10.68 -17.20
N ASP A 105 14.63 11.07 -16.04
CA ASP A 105 15.37 10.17 -15.15
C ASP A 105 14.44 9.52 -14.11
N ARG A 106 13.92 8.33 -14.45
CA ARG A 106 12.99 7.58 -13.60
C ARG A 106 13.62 7.16 -12.26
N ASP A 107 14.90 6.80 -12.25
CA ASP A 107 15.57 6.35 -11.03
C ASP A 107 15.73 7.52 -10.06
N ARG A 108 16.03 8.71 -10.59
CA ARG A 108 16.10 9.92 -9.80
C ARG A 108 14.72 10.37 -9.30
N LEU A 109 13.65 10.14 -10.05
CA LEU A 109 12.28 10.35 -9.56
C LEU A 109 11.98 9.47 -8.35
N LEU A 110 12.29 8.17 -8.44
CA LEU A 110 12.10 7.23 -7.33
C LEU A 110 12.95 7.61 -6.11
N ALA A 111 14.19 8.04 -6.32
CA ALA A 111 15.04 8.54 -5.24
C ALA A 111 14.46 9.79 -4.57
N LEU A 112 13.90 10.73 -5.35
CA LEU A 112 13.27 11.94 -4.83
C LEU A 112 11.98 11.64 -4.04
N LEU A 113 11.24 10.62 -4.44
CA LEU A 113 10.02 10.17 -3.76
C LEU A 113 10.30 9.38 -2.46
N THR A 114 11.49 8.79 -2.34
CA THR A 114 11.87 7.92 -1.22
C THR A 114 12.26 8.71 0.02
N ASP A 115 11.60 8.41 1.15
CA ASP A 115 11.95 8.94 2.48
C ASP A 115 12.33 7.75 3.39
N LEU A 116 13.58 7.29 3.24
CA LEU A 116 14.06 6.10 3.96
C LEU A 116 13.89 6.21 5.49
N PRO A 117 14.21 7.34 6.16
CA PRO A 117 13.94 7.48 7.59
C PRO A 117 12.45 7.32 7.94
N ALA A 118 11.53 7.87 7.13
CA ALA A 118 10.10 7.70 7.37
C ALA A 118 9.63 6.27 7.13
N GLU A 119 10.14 5.60 6.11
CA GLU A 119 9.83 4.20 5.81
C GLU A 119 10.29 3.26 6.93
N LEU A 120 11.48 3.47 7.50
CA LEU A 120 11.96 2.69 8.65
C LEU A 120 11.07 2.89 9.89
N ARG A 121 10.67 4.14 10.17
CA ARG A 121 9.71 4.43 11.26
C ARG A 121 8.34 3.81 11.02
N LEU A 122 7.88 3.77 9.77
CA LEU A 122 6.66 3.08 9.38
C LEU A 122 6.75 1.58 9.70
N LEU A 123 7.84 0.90 9.32
CA LEU A 123 8.00 -0.53 9.59
C LEU A 123 7.95 -0.88 11.08
N GLU A 124 8.56 -0.05 11.93
CA GLU A 124 8.46 -0.21 13.40
C GLU A 124 7.02 0.03 13.90
N THR A 125 6.33 1.02 13.33
CA THR A 125 4.91 1.30 13.64
C THR A 125 4.00 0.13 13.23
N ILE A 126 4.21 -0.44 12.04
CA ILE A 126 3.48 -1.62 11.56
C ILE A 126 3.75 -2.82 12.47
N ARG A 127 5.00 -3.04 12.89
CA ARG A 127 5.33 -4.12 13.83
C ARG A 127 4.54 -3.99 15.13
N ALA A 128 4.53 -2.80 15.73
CA ALA A 128 3.83 -2.55 16.98
C ALA A 128 2.29 -2.68 16.82
N THR A 129 1.74 -2.09 15.75
CA THR A 129 0.29 -2.04 15.52
C THR A 129 -0.29 -3.40 15.12
N ALA A 130 0.46 -4.19 14.34
CA ALA A 130 0.00 -5.51 13.90
C ALA A 130 -0.21 -6.49 15.07
N ALA A 131 0.57 -6.36 16.15
CA ALA A 131 0.40 -7.17 17.35
C ALA A 131 -0.96 -6.97 18.01
N GLU A 132 -1.55 -5.78 17.87
CA GLU A 132 -2.88 -5.44 18.39
C GLU A 132 -3.99 -5.76 17.38
N LEU A 133 -3.84 -5.30 16.14
CA LEU A 133 -4.93 -5.30 15.15
C LEU A 133 -4.99 -6.57 14.30
N ALA A 134 -3.90 -7.32 14.21
CA ALA A 134 -3.76 -8.43 13.27
C ALA A 134 -3.25 -9.73 13.89
N PRO A 135 -3.90 -10.25 14.95
CA PRO A 135 -3.43 -11.43 15.69
C PRO A 135 -3.44 -12.73 14.89
N HIS A 136 -4.14 -12.81 13.77
CA HIS A 136 -4.19 -14.00 12.91
C HIS A 136 -3.13 -14.00 11.80
N LEU A 137 -2.38 -12.91 11.64
CA LEU A 137 -1.24 -12.92 10.74
C LEU A 137 -0.10 -13.78 11.30
N PRO A 138 0.62 -14.53 10.43
CA PRO A 138 1.84 -15.20 10.85
C PRO A 138 2.82 -14.25 11.57
N PRO A 139 3.48 -14.67 12.66
CA PRO A 139 4.38 -13.81 13.43
C PRO A 139 5.45 -13.17 12.55
N GLY A 140 5.62 -11.85 12.68
CA GLY A 140 6.63 -11.09 11.92
C GLY A 140 6.32 -10.85 10.45
N ILE A 141 5.20 -11.35 9.91
CA ILE A 141 4.89 -11.18 8.48
C ILE A 141 4.50 -9.74 8.14
N ALA A 142 3.83 -9.01 9.03
CA ALA A 142 3.30 -7.68 8.71
C ALA A 142 4.39 -6.69 8.26
N PRO A 143 5.51 -6.50 8.99
CA PRO A 143 6.61 -5.65 8.49
C PRO A 143 7.20 -6.13 7.15
N LEU A 144 7.22 -7.45 6.89
CA LEU A 144 7.69 -8.00 5.62
C LEU A 144 6.74 -7.65 4.48
N LEU A 145 5.42 -7.78 4.67
CA LEU A 145 4.44 -7.38 3.65
C LEU A 145 4.58 -5.90 3.28
N TRP A 146 4.84 -5.04 4.27
CA TRP A 146 5.07 -3.63 4.01
C TRP A 146 6.36 -3.37 3.24
N ARG A 147 7.47 -3.99 3.67
CA ARG A 147 8.78 -3.80 3.07
C ARG A 147 8.84 -4.30 1.62
N GLU A 148 8.33 -5.50 1.38
CA GLU A 148 8.46 -6.19 0.09
C GLU A 148 7.39 -5.77 -0.93
N TYR A 149 6.19 -5.40 -0.47
CA TYR A 149 5.04 -5.21 -1.36
C TYR A 149 4.42 -3.82 -1.23
N ILE A 150 3.94 -3.44 -0.05
CA ILE A 150 3.13 -2.21 0.09
C ILE A 150 3.94 -0.94 -0.16
N ILE A 151 5.14 -0.81 0.41
CA ILE A 151 5.98 0.38 0.23
C ILE A 151 6.45 0.50 -1.23
N PRO A 152 7.01 -0.55 -1.88
CA PRO A 152 7.36 -0.50 -3.30
C PRO A 152 6.17 -0.13 -4.20
N TRP A 153 5.01 -0.75 -3.99
CA TRP A 153 3.77 -0.42 -4.73
C TRP A 153 3.33 1.03 -4.50
N THR A 154 3.47 1.55 -3.27
CA THR A 154 3.19 2.95 -2.94
C THR A 154 4.08 3.88 -3.77
N ARG A 155 5.40 3.61 -3.84
CA ARG A 155 6.32 4.42 -4.65
C ARG A 155 6.01 4.36 -6.15
N GLN A 156 5.61 3.19 -6.66
CA GLN A 156 5.17 3.04 -8.05
C GLN A 156 3.91 3.86 -8.32
N THR A 157 2.97 3.88 -7.39
CA THR A 157 1.76 4.72 -7.46
C THR A 157 2.12 6.20 -7.49
N GLU A 158 2.99 6.65 -6.58
CA GLU A 158 3.44 8.04 -6.55
C GLU A 158 4.14 8.45 -7.87
N ALA A 159 5.00 7.58 -8.42
CA ALA A 159 5.67 7.84 -9.68
C ALA A 159 4.68 7.88 -10.86
N ALA A 160 3.73 6.95 -10.93
CA ALA A 160 2.71 6.92 -11.97
C ALA A 160 1.83 8.18 -11.95
N GLN A 161 1.40 8.61 -10.76
CA GLN A 161 0.63 9.84 -10.56
C GLN A 161 1.35 11.08 -11.13
N LEU A 162 2.68 11.15 -10.98
CA LEU A 162 3.45 12.31 -11.42
C LEU A 162 3.85 12.27 -12.90
N LEU A 163 4.01 11.08 -13.48
CA LEU A 163 4.39 10.91 -14.88
C LEU A 163 3.18 10.94 -15.83
N GLU A 164 2.03 10.51 -15.35
CA GLU A 164 0.77 10.49 -16.08
C GLU A 164 -0.31 11.20 -15.24
N PRO A 165 -0.23 12.53 -15.04
CA PRO A 165 -1.11 13.29 -14.15
C PRO A 165 -2.55 13.41 -14.64
#